data_AF-A0A9P8CC19-F1
#
_entry.id   AF-A0A9P8CC19-F1
#
_cell.length_a   1.000
_cell.length_b   1.000
_cell.length_c   1.000
_cell.angle_alpha   90.00
_cell.angle_beta   90.00
_cell.angle_gamma   90.00
#
_symmetry.space_group_name_H-M   'P 1'
#
loop_
_entity.id
_entity.type
_entity.pdbx_description
1 polymer ?
#
loop_
_entity_poly.entity_id
_entity_poly.type
_entity_poly.pdbx_seq_one_letter_code
_entity_poly.pdbx_strand_id
1 'polypeptide(L)'
;MTDALAVPGLDSNLTPVLNLELPKSKLRSLWGNIASCLLEIVKPTFPLIGSLVKVDGSFYIAARPLTQNMSSMTQLAHIPPSILPLESKTFATADEWYGALANMHLAQLIFQHNDLVSSEDDCRNMYINTTICYL
;
A
#
# COMPACT_ATOMS: atom_id res chain seq x y z
N MET A 1 6.91 -8.87 -10.92
CA MET A 1 5.96 -8.40 -11.98
C MET A 1 6.46 -7.15 -12.70
N THR A 2 7.29 -6.32 -12.06
CA THR A 2 7.90 -5.12 -12.65
C THR A 2 8.82 -5.42 -13.83
N ASP A 3 9.44 -6.60 -13.85
CA ASP A 3 10.44 -7.02 -14.85
C ASP A 3 9.88 -7.10 -16.28
N ALA A 4 8.58 -7.39 -16.43
CA ALA A 4 7.94 -7.48 -17.74
C ALA A 4 7.83 -6.12 -18.45
N LEU A 5 7.84 -5.03 -17.67
CA LEU A 5 7.77 -3.65 -18.13
C LEU A 5 9.14 -2.95 -18.08
N ALA A 6 10.15 -3.59 -17.51
CA ALA A 6 11.47 -3.02 -17.32
C ALA A 6 12.32 -3.07 -18.61
N VAL A 7 13.36 -2.23 -18.66
CA VAL A 7 14.41 -2.34 -19.67
C VAL A 7 15.14 -3.68 -19.48
N PRO A 8 15.21 -4.54 -20.52
CA PRO A 8 15.85 -5.84 -20.39
C PRO A 8 17.37 -5.69 -20.22
N GLY A 9 17.97 -6.58 -19.42
CA GLY A 9 19.42 -6.62 -19.22
C GLY A 9 19.97 -5.62 -18.20
N LEU A 10 19.10 -4.88 -17.50
CA LEU A 10 19.52 -4.08 -16.34
C LEU A 10 19.83 -4.98 -15.15
N ASP A 11 20.81 -4.60 -14.34
CA ASP A 11 21.15 -5.30 -13.09
C ASP A 11 19.91 -5.41 -12.19
N SER A 12 19.63 -6.64 -11.73
CA SER A 12 18.52 -6.94 -10.82
C SER A 12 18.58 -6.21 -9.48
N ASN A 13 19.75 -5.67 -9.10
CA ASN A 13 19.90 -4.86 -7.89
C ASN A 13 19.49 -3.39 -8.08
N LEU A 14 19.29 -2.94 -9.32
CA LEU A 14 18.88 -1.58 -9.63
C LEU A 14 17.35 -1.46 -9.68
N THR A 15 16.85 -0.28 -9.35
CA THR A 15 15.42 0.01 -9.48
C THR A 15 14.99 -0.15 -10.95
N PRO A 16 13.98 -0.99 -11.25
CA PRO A 16 13.55 -1.21 -12.62
C PRO A 16 13.08 0.08 -13.30
N VAL A 17 13.66 0.41 -14.45
CA VAL A 17 13.25 1.56 -15.28
C VAL A 17 12.27 1.10 -16.35
N LEU A 18 11.20 1.88 -16.55
CA LEU A 18 10.18 1.58 -17.56
C LEU A 18 10.77 1.59 -18.98
N ASN A 19 10.57 0.51 -19.73
CA ASN A 19 10.97 0.44 -21.12
C ASN A 19 9.91 1.11 -22.02
N LEU A 20 10.22 2.32 -22.48
CA LEU A 20 9.33 3.11 -23.36
C LEU A 20 9.26 2.56 -24.80
N GLU A 21 10.22 1.73 -25.21
CA GLU A 21 10.28 1.11 -26.54
C GLU A 21 9.52 -0.22 -26.60
N LEU A 22 8.74 -0.55 -25.56
CA LEU A 22 7.94 -1.77 -25.56
C LEU A 22 6.95 -1.79 -26.73
N PRO A 23 6.92 -2.87 -27.53
CA PRO A 23 5.95 -3.01 -28.60
C PRO A 23 4.53 -2.86 -28.06
N LYS A 24 3.71 -2.05 -28.74
CA LYS A 24 2.30 -1.81 -28.35
C LYS A 24 1.51 -3.12 -28.20
N SER A 25 1.81 -4.14 -29.00
CA SER A 25 1.22 -5.48 -28.90
C SER A 25 1.53 -6.17 -27.56
N LYS A 26 2.78 -6.09 -27.09
CA LYS A 26 3.20 -6.63 -25.78
C LYS A 26 2.53 -5.87 -24.65
N LEU A 27 2.50 -4.54 -24.73
CA LEU A 27 1.81 -3.71 -23.74
C LEU A 27 0.32 -4.05 -23.67
N ARG A 28 -0.36 -4.19 -24.81
CA ARG A 28 -1.77 -4.58 -24.90
C ARG A 28 -2.03 -5.96 -24.28
N SER A 29 -1.14 -6.92 -24.52
CA SER A 29 -1.22 -8.25 -23.93
C SER A 29 -1.11 -8.21 -22.40
N LEU A 30 -0.11 -7.49 -21.87
CA LEU A 30 0.10 -7.32 -20.43
C LEU A 30 -1.12 -6.67 -19.76
N TRP A 31 -1.61 -5.56 -20.32
CA TRP A 31 -2.82 -4.91 -19.80
C TRP A 31 -4.07 -5.77 -19.96
N GLY A 32 -4.17 -6.55 -21.05
CA GLY A 32 -5.27 -7.50 -21.25
C GLY A 32 -5.31 -8.59 -20.18
N ASN A 33 -4.14 -9.08 -19.75
CA ASN A 33 -4.05 -10.04 -18.65
C ASN A 33 -4.46 -9.40 -17.31
N ILE A 34 -3.96 -8.19 -17.01
CA ILE A 34 -4.36 -7.45 -15.80
C ILE A 34 -5.87 -7.19 -15.80
N ALA A 35 -6.43 -6.73 -16.93
CA ALA A 35 -7.85 -6.48 -17.06
C ALA A 35 -8.68 -7.76 -16.84
N SER A 36 -8.23 -8.89 -17.39
CA SER A 36 -8.86 -10.20 -17.14
C SER A 36 -8.85 -10.56 -15.65
N CYS A 37 -7.71 -10.39 -14.97
CA CYS A 37 -7.63 -10.61 -13.52
C CYS A 37 -8.54 -9.68 -12.73
N LEU A 38 -8.56 -8.38 -13.07
CA LEU A 38 -9.43 -7.41 -12.42
C LEU A 38 -10.90 -7.80 -12.58
N LEU A 39 -11.32 -8.21 -13.78
CA LEU A 39 -12.68 -8.69 -14.03
C LEU A 39 -13.05 -9.89 -13.15
N GLU A 40 -12.14 -10.82 -12.88
CA GLU A 40 -12.39 -11.91 -11.94
C GLU A 40 -12.48 -11.42 -10.48
N ILE A 41 -11.67 -10.44 -10.09
CA ILE A 41 -11.64 -9.88 -8.74
C ILE A 41 -12.94 -9.13 -8.38
N VAL A 42 -13.62 -8.51 -9.36
CA VAL A 42 -14.88 -7.77 -9.09
C VAL A 42 -16.11 -8.65 -8.97
N LYS A 43 -16.07 -9.90 -9.45
CA LYS A 43 -17.22 -10.82 -9.43
C LYS A 43 -17.67 -11.25 -8.02
N PRO A 44 -16.77 -11.65 -7.10
CA PRO A 44 -17.20 -12.12 -5.79
C PRO A 44 -17.76 -10.98 -4.96
N THR A 45 -18.97 -11.19 -4.44
CA THR A 45 -19.51 -10.38 -3.35
C THR A 45 -19.15 -11.07 -2.05
N PHE A 46 -18.45 -10.33 -1.19
CA PHE A 46 -18.02 -10.83 0.10
C PHE A 46 -18.89 -10.23 1.21
N PRO A 47 -19.37 -11.04 2.18
CA PRO A 47 -20.20 -10.53 3.26
C PRO A 47 -19.41 -9.69 4.28
N LEU A 48 -18.07 -9.78 4.24
CA LEU A 48 -17.16 -9.11 5.15
C LEU A 48 -16.01 -8.47 4.37
N ILE A 49 -15.48 -7.37 4.92
CA ILE A 49 -14.25 -6.74 4.48
C ILE A 49 -13.11 -7.30 5.35
N GLY A 50 -12.16 -7.95 4.71
CA GLY A 50 -11.04 -8.62 5.36
C GLY A 50 -10.14 -9.34 4.36
N SER A 51 -9.20 -10.13 4.86
CA SER A 51 -8.32 -10.97 4.05
C SER A 51 -8.66 -12.45 4.16
N LEU A 52 -8.37 -13.16 3.08
CA LEU A 52 -8.64 -14.59 2.97
C LEU A 52 -7.64 -15.39 3.82
N VAL A 53 -8.19 -16.32 4.59
CA VAL A 53 -7.46 -17.31 5.38
C VAL A 53 -7.86 -18.68 4.85
N LYS A 54 -6.87 -19.54 4.63
CA LYS A 54 -7.09 -20.92 4.21
C LYS A 54 -7.21 -21.82 5.44
N VAL A 55 -8.35 -22.47 5.59
CA VAL A 55 -8.63 -23.44 6.67
C VAL A 55 -9.15 -24.73 6.03
N ASP A 56 -8.46 -25.84 6.25
CA ASP A 56 -8.83 -27.18 5.75
C ASP A 56 -9.16 -27.22 4.24
N GLY A 57 -8.38 -26.49 3.43
CA GLY A 57 -8.55 -26.43 1.98
C GLY A 57 -9.61 -25.44 1.48
N SER A 58 -10.41 -24.86 2.39
CA SER A 58 -11.41 -23.83 2.09
C SER A 58 -10.90 -22.44 2.44
N PHE A 59 -11.44 -21.41 1.79
CA PHE A 59 -11.07 -20.01 2.03
C PHE A 59 -12.18 -19.26 2.75
N TYR A 60 -11.80 -18.51 3.79
CA TYR A 60 -12.71 -17.70 4.60
C TYR A 60 -12.15 -16.31 4.79
N ILE A 61 -13.03 -15.32 4.98
CA ILE A 61 -12.61 -13.98 5.36
C ILE A 61 -12.53 -13.95 6.89
N ALA A 62 -11.32 -14.16 7.41
CA ALA A 62 -11.10 -14.31 8.85
C ALA A 62 -9.91 -13.48 9.37
N ALA A 63 -9.28 -12.69 8.51
CA ALA A 63 -8.20 -11.80 8.89
C ALA A 63 -8.50 -10.34 8.52
N ARG A 64 -7.79 -9.41 9.16
CA ARG A 64 -7.84 -7.98 8.82
C ARG A 64 -7.51 -7.72 7.35
N PRO A 65 -8.08 -6.64 6.77
CA PRO A 65 -7.65 -6.20 5.46
C PRO A 65 -6.13 -5.97 5.43
N LEU A 66 -5.48 -6.46 4.39
CA LEU A 66 -4.08 -6.17 4.09
C LEU A 66 -4.04 -5.04 3.07
N THR A 67 -3.63 -3.85 3.51
CA THR A 67 -3.62 -2.65 2.66
C THR A 67 -2.20 -2.10 2.51
N GLN A 68 -1.95 -1.43 1.39
CA GLN A 68 -0.68 -0.73 1.17
C GLN A 68 -0.42 0.31 2.27
N ASN A 69 -1.47 1.00 2.76
CA ASN A 69 -1.34 1.96 3.85
C ASN A 69 -0.73 1.31 5.10
N MET A 70 -1.23 0.14 5.51
CA MET A 70 -0.72 -0.57 6.69
C MET A 70 0.74 -1.01 6.52
N SER A 71 1.13 -1.44 5.31
CA SER A 71 2.53 -1.76 4.99
C SER A 71 3.41 -0.50 5.05
N SER A 72 2.96 0.61 4.49
CA SER A 72 3.68 1.89 4.55
C SER A 72 3.78 2.44 5.97
N MET A 73 2.74 2.26 6.81
CA MET A 73 2.75 2.65 8.22
C MET A 73 3.88 1.96 9.00
N THR A 74 4.08 0.66 8.79
CA THR A 74 5.11 -0.10 9.50
C THR A 74 6.50 0.11 8.91
N GLN A 75 6.62 0.16 7.58
CA GLN A 75 7.91 0.22 6.90
C GLN A 75 8.50 1.64 6.78
N LEU A 76 7.66 2.64 6.55
CA LEU A 76 8.10 4.01 6.24
C LEU A 76 7.88 4.97 7.42
N ALA A 77 6.83 4.76 8.21
CA ALA A 77 6.46 5.65 9.30
C ALA A 77 6.80 5.11 10.70
N HIS A 78 7.51 3.98 10.78
CA HIS A 78 7.92 3.31 12.04
C HIS A 78 6.77 3.10 13.05
N ILE A 79 5.53 2.99 12.57
CA ILE A 79 4.38 2.84 13.46
C ILE A 79 4.34 1.40 13.98
N PRO A 80 4.21 1.21 15.32
CA PRO A 80 4.13 -0.13 15.89
C PRO A 80 2.97 -0.95 15.30
N PRO A 81 3.18 -2.22 14.94
CA PRO A 81 2.11 -3.08 14.43
C PRO A 81 0.91 -3.25 15.37
N SER A 82 1.09 -2.98 16.67
CA SER A 82 0.02 -3.01 17.69
C SER A 82 -1.03 -1.91 17.50
N ILE A 83 -0.73 -0.85 16.73
CA ILE A 83 -1.67 0.22 16.40
C ILE A 83 -2.63 -0.19 15.27
N LEU A 84 -2.23 -1.18 14.46
CA LEU A 84 -3.07 -1.70 13.39
C LEU A 84 -4.23 -2.52 13.97
N PRO A 85 -5.35 -2.67 13.23
CA PRO A 85 -6.42 -3.58 13.62
C PRO A 85 -5.88 -4.97 13.96
N LEU A 86 -6.49 -5.67 14.93
CA LEU A 86 -6.08 -7.04 15.29
C LEU A 86 -6.05 -7.95 14.06
N GLU A 87 -5.13 -8.91 14.01
CA GLU A 87 -5.00 -9.81 12.86
C GLU A 87 -6.29 -10.56 12.53
N SER A 88 -7.10 -10.89 13.54
CA SER A 88 -8.40 -11.57 13.40
C SER A 88 -9.58 -10.62 13.12
N LYS A 89 -9.36 -9.30 13.07
CA LYS A 89 -10.46 -8.32 12.94
C LYS A 89 -10.99 -8.29 11.51
N THR A 90 -12.27 -8.55 11.33
CA THR A 90 -13.00 -8.28 10.07
C THR A 90 -14.04 -7.18 10.28
N PHE A 91 -14.54 -6.62 9.18
CA PHE A 91 -15.53 -5.54 9.19
C PHE A 91 -16.76 -5.94 8.39
N ALA A 92 -17.94 -5.73 8.95
CA ALA A 92 -19.20 -6.11 8.29
C ALA A 92 -19.69 -5.03 7.31
N THR A 93 -19.33 -3.77 7.55
CA THR A 93 -19.77 -2.63 6.75
C THR A 93 -18.60 -1.76 6.31
N ALA A 94 -18.83 -0.98 5.25
CA ALA A 94 -17.88 0.02 4.80
C ALA A 94 -17.65 1.10 5.88
N ASP A 95 -18.66 1.46 6.65
CA ASP A 95 -18.55 2.46 7.72
C ASP A 95 -17.59 2.01 8.83
N GLU A 96 -17.69 0.76 9.27
CA GLU A 96 -16.76 0.21 10.28
C GLU A 96 -15.32 0.20 9.75
N TRP A 97 -15.14 -0.18 8.48
CA TRP A 97 -13.83 -0.19 7.84
C TRP A 97 -13.26 1.22 7.69
N TYR A 98 -14.06 2.18 7.21
CA TYR A 98 -13.61 3.57 7.05
C TYR A 98 -13.34 4.24 8.40
N GLY A 99 -14.07 3.90 9.45
CA GLY A 99 -13.73 4.32 10.81
C GLY A 99 -12.36 3.81 11.26
N ALA A 100 -12.06 2.54 11.02
CA ALA A 100 -10.73 1.98 11.31
C ALA A 100 -9.62 2.61 10.45
N LEU A 101 -9.90 2.89 9.18
CA LEU A 101 -8.97 3.56 8.27
C LEU A 101 -8.67 4.99 8.72
N ALA A 102 -9.69 5.75 9.14
CA ALA A 102 -9.52 7.09 9.69
C ALA A 102 -8.65 7.07 10.96
N ASN A 103 -8.88 6.12 11.87
CA ASN A 103 -8.04 5.96 13.07
C ASN A 103 -6.58 5.65 12.72
N MET A 104 -6.33 4.81 11.71
CA MET A 104 -4.97 4.54 11.22
C MET A 104 -4.30 5.79 10.64
N HIS A 105 -5.02 6.61 9.89
CA HIS A 105 -4.49 7.89 9.38
C HIS A 105 -4.21 8.90 10.50
N LEU A 106 -5.07 8.98 11.52
CA LEU A 106 -4.80 9.80 12.70
C LEU A 106 -3.55 9.32 13.44
N ALA A 107 -3.37 8.00 13.58
CA ALA A 107 -2.16 7.44 14.16
C ALA A 107 -0.91 7.84 13.35
N GLN A 108 -0.96 7.80 12.01
CA GLN A 108 0.14 8.30 11.18
C GLN A 108 0.51 9.74 11.53
N LEU A 109 -0.47 10.63 11.64
CA LEU A 109 -0.21 12.03 11.98
C LEU A 109 0.45 12.18 13.37
N ILE A 110 0.00 11.41 14.36
CA ILE A 110 0.55 11.44 15.72
C ILE A 110 1.99 10.93 15.73
N PHE A 111 2.26 9.77 15.12
CA PHE A 111 3.59 9.15 15.14
C PHE A 111 4.58 9.87 14.23
N GLN A 112 4.18 10.29 13.02
CA GLN A 112 5.06 11.03 12.12
C GLN A 112 5.43 12.41 12.66
N HIS A 113 4.51 13.11 13.34
CA HIS A 113 4.84 14.39 13.95
C HIS A 113 5.93 14.27 15.03
N ASN A 114 5.96 13.16 15.76
CA ASN A 114 6.92 12.92 16.83
C ASN A 114 8.32 12.52 16.32
N ASP A 115 8.45 12.07 15.08
CA ASP A 115 9.73 11.71 14.43
C ASP A 115 10.21 12.75 13.39
N LEU A 116 9.51 13.87 13.24
CA LEU A 116 9.78 14.86 12.19
C LEU A 116 10.93 15.82 12.52
N VAL A 117 11.26 15.98 13.80
CA VAL A 117 12.26 16.94 14.28
C VAL A 117 13.17 16.22 15.28
N SER A 118 14.35 15.80 14.82
CA SER A 118 15.33 15.14 15.70
C SER A 118 16.23 16.16 16.41
N SER A 119 16.20 17.42 15.98
CA SER A 119 17.01 18.52 16.51
C SER A 119 16.45 19.90 16.11
N GLU A 120 16.89 20.97 16.77
CA GLU A 120 16.55 22.34 16.39
C GLU A 120 16.99 22.67 14.94
N ASP A 121 18.11 22.11 14.50
CA ASP A 121 18.63 22.28 13.14
C ASP A 121 17.75 21.56 12.09
N ASP A 122 17.22 20.38 12.39
CA ASP A 122 16.26 19.68 11.52
C ASP A 122 14.97 20.49 11.33
N CYS A 123 14.48 21.11 12.41
CA CYS A 123 13.31 21.98 12.35
C CYS A 123 13.56 23.17 11.41
N ARG A 124 14.72 23.81 11.53
CA ARG A 124 15.13 24.95 10.69
C ARG A 124 15.27 24.53 9.21
N ASN A 125 15.86 23.36 8.95
CA ASN A 125 16.07 22.86 7.60
C ASN A 125 14.75 22.45 6.92
N MET A 126 13.82 21.86 7.66
CA MET A 126 12.50 21.53 7.15
C MET A 126 11.67 22.78 6.84
N TYR A 127 11.77 23.82 7.68
CA TYR A 127 11.11 25.11 7.45
C TYR A 127 11.64 25.81 6.19
N ILE A 128 12.96 25.79 5.97
CA ILE A 128 13.60 26.38 4.80
C ILE A 128 13.22 25.63 3.51
N ASN A 129 13.28 24.29 3.49
CA ASN A 129 12.89 23.50 2.32
C ASN A 129 11.41 23.66 1.96
N THR A 130 10.53 23.76 2.97
CA THR A 130 9.11 24.02 2.73
C THR A 130 8.89 25.42 2.16
N THR A 131 9.72 26.40 2.49
CA THR A 131 9.62 27.76 1.94
C THR A 131 10.17 27.86 0.51
N ILE A 132 11.22 27.10 0.19
CA ILE A 132 11.87 27.12 -1.14
C ILE A 132 11.02 26.40 -2.20
N CYS A 133 10.26 25.37 -1.84
CA CYS A 133 9.38 24.68 -2.81
C CYS A 133 8.13 25.49 -3.23
N TYR A 134 7.86 26.65 -2.63
CA TYR A 134 6.78 27.57 -3.01
C TYR A 134 7.27 28.87 -3.68
N LEU A 135 8.56 28.96 -4.06
CA LEU A 135 9.15 30.04 -4.87
C LEU A 135 9.66 29.51 -6.21
#